data_AF-A0A538CI60-F1
#
_entry.id   AF-A0A538CI60-F1
#
_cell.length_a   1.000
_cell.length_b   1.000
_cell.length_c   1.000
_cell.angle_alpha   90.00
_cell.angle_beta   90.00
_cell.angle_gamma   90.00
#
_symmetry.space_group_name_H-M   'P 1'
#
loop_
_entity.id
_entity.type
_entity.pdbx_description
1 polymer ?
#
loop_
_entity_poly.entity_id
_entity_poly.type
_entity_poly.pdbx_seq_one_letter_code
_entity_poly.pdbx_strand_id
1 'polypeptide(L)' 'MKGEDAREQIQKLLVTGDNRLKQGVDPAKVRQSYAQALEAAREAGLEESILPLVELRLRDLARFSDADKA' A
#
# COMPACT_ATOMS: atom_id res chain seq x y z
N MET A 1 22.95 -6.15 3.53
CA MET A 1 22.55 -4.74 3.40
C MET A 1 21.39 -4.55 2.41
N LYS A 2 21.48 -4.89 1.11
CA LYS A 2 20.38 -4.63 0.15
C LYS A 2 18.97 -5.13 0.52
N GLY A 3 18.84 -6.26 1.23
CA GLY A 3 17.54 -6.83 1.60
C GLY A 3 16.88 -6.19 2.84
N GLU A 4 17.67 -5.58 3.73
CA GLU A 4 17.14 -4.86 4.91
C GLU A 4 16.59 -3.51 4.48
N ASP A 5 17.33 -2.79 3.63
CA ASP A 5 16.91 -1.51 3.07
C ASP A 5 15.59 -1.64 2.27
N ALA A 6 15.44 -2.73 1.51
CA ALA A 6 14.22 -2.99 0.76
C ALA A 6 13.00 -3.23 1.66
N ARG A 7 13.14 -4.02 2.73
CA ARG A 7 12.05 -4.28 3.68
C ARG A 7 11.63 -3.01 4.41
N GLU A 8 12.59 -2.19 4.84
CA GLU A 8 12.32 -0.91 5.48
C GLU A 8 11.55 0.04 4.53
N GLN A 9 11.99 0.13 3.27
CA GLN A 9 11.32 0.96 2.27
C GLN A 9 9.89 0.48 1.98
N ILE A 10 9.67 -0.84 1.84
CA ILE A 10 8.34 -1.42 1.66
C ILE A 10 7.46 -1.08 2.87
N GLN A 11 7.96 -1.30 4.09
CA GLN A 11 7.23 -1.00 5.32
C GLN A 11 6.82 0.47 5.39
N LYS A 12 7.73 1.39 5.06
CA LYS A 12 7.45 2.83 5.04
C LYS A 12 6.34 3.18 4.05
N LEU A 13 6.34 2.59 2.86
CA LEU A 13 5.31 2.81 1.84
C LEU A 13 3.95 2.27 2.29
N LEU A 14 3.91 1.08 2.90
CA LEU A 14 2.69 0.49 3.46
C LEU A 14 2.10 1.38 4.58
N VAL A 15 2.92 1.80 5.54
CA VAL A 15 2.51 2.71 6.62
C VAL A 15 1.99 4.04 6.06
N THR A 16 2.63 4.55 5.00
CA THR A 16 2.18 5.77 4.31
C THR A 16 0.82 5.57 3.65
N GLY A 17 0.59 4.44 2.99
CA GLY A 17 -0.71 4.07 2.43
C GLY A 17 -1.80 4.00 3.51
N ASP A 18 -1.53 3.28 4.60
CA ASP A 18 -2.47 3.11 5.71
C ASP A 18 -2.84 4.44 6.38
N ASN A 19 -1.85 5.32 6.56
CA ASN A 19 -2.09 6.65 7.10
C ASN A 19 -2.96 7.50 6.17
N ARG A 20 -2.69 7.47 4.85
CA ARG A 20 -3.49 8.18 3.85
C ARG A 20 -4.93 7.65 3.82
N LEU A 21 -5.11 6.33 3.85
CA LEU A 21 -6.40 5.67 3.90
C LEU A 21 -7.19 6.10 5.16
N LYS A 22 -6.56 6.00 6.33
CA LYS A 22 -7.15 6.40 7.61
C LYS A 22 -7.54 7.88 7.65
N GLN A 23 -6.77 8.74 6.99
CA GLN A 23 -7.01 10.19 6.95
C GLN A 23 -8.01 10.62 5.87
N GLY A 24 -8.54 9.70 5.06
CA GLY A 24 -9.43 10.04 3.94
C GLY A 24 -8.74 10.88 2.86
N VAL A 25 -7.43 10.70 2.66
CA VAL A 25 -6.70 11.35 1.56
C VAL A 25 -7.22 10.79 0.23
N ASP A 26 -7.12 11.60 -0.83
CA ASP A 26 -7.42 11.23 -2.23
C ASP A 26 -7.11 9.74 -2.53
N PRO A 27 -8.13 8.95 -2.93
CA PRO A 27 -7.97 7.53 -3.26
C PRO A 27 -6.85 7.24 -4.26
N ALA A 28 -6.57 8.15 -5.20
CA ALA A 28 -5.47 7.99 -6.15
C ALA A 28 -4.11 7.95 -5.43
N LYS A 29 -3.91 8.80 -4.42
CA LYS A 29 -2.68 8.85 -3.61
C LYS A 29 -2.55 7.64 -2.69
N VAL A 30 -3.67 7.12 -2.18
CA VAL A 30 -3.69 5.87 -1.40
C VAL A 30 -3.24 4.71 -2.30
N ARG A 31 -3.84 4.56 -3.49
CA ARG A 31 -3.45 3.53 -4.47
C ARG A 31 -1.99 3.64 -4.87
N GLN A 32 -1.49 4.87 -5.06
CA GLN A 32 -0.09 5.10 -5.42
C GLN A 32 0.88 4.57 -4.35
N SER A 33 0.62 4.80 -3.05
CA SER A 33 1.47 4.26 -1.99
C SER A 33 1.62 2.74 -2.06
N TYR A 34 0.49 2.05 -2.22
CA TYR A 34 0.47 0.59 -2.25
C TYR A 34 1.09 0.02 -3.53
N ALA A 35 0.89 0.68 -4.67
CA ALA A 35 1.56 0.32 -5.93
C ALA A 35 3.09 0.46 -5.82
N GLN A 36 3.57 1.53 -5.19
CA GLN A 36 5.00 1.71 -4.93
C GLN A 36 5.55 0.64 -3.98
N ALA A 37 4.78 0.23 -2.96
CA ALA A 37 5.18 -0.85 -2.06
C ALA A 37 5.28 -2.19 -2.80
N LEU A 38 4.36 -2.48 -3.72
CA LEU A 38 4.41 -3.68 -4.57
C LEU A 38 5.60 -3.66 -5.51
N GLU A 39 5.91 -2.53 -6.13
CA GLU A 39 7.07 -2.43 -7.02
C GLU A 39 8.38 -2.69 -6.25
N ALA A 40 8.54 -2.05 -5.09
CA ALA A 40 9.69 -2.29 -4.22
C ALA A 40 9.75 -3.75 -3.75
N ALA A 41 8.60 -4.39 -3.48
CA ALA A 41 8.54 -5.80 -3.14
C ALA A 41 8.94 -6.70 -4.32
N ARG A 42 8.53 -6.39 -5.54
CA ARG A 42 8.92 -7.12 -6.75
C ARG A 42 10.41 -7.04 -6.99
N GLU A 43 10.98 -5.84 -6.94
CA GLU A 43 12.43 -5.63 -7.09
C GLU A 43 13.25 -6.41 -6.04
N ALA A 44 12.67 -6.61 -4.85
CA ALA A 44 13.29 -7.35 -3.76
C ALA A 44 12.97 -8.86 -3.73
N GLY A 45 12.14 -9.37 -4.64
CA GLY A 45 11.68 -10.77 -4.64
C GLY A 45 10.74 -11.12 -3.47
N LEU A 46 10.03 -10.13 -2.93
CA LEU A 46 9.10 -10.25 -1.79
C LEU A 46 7.63 -10.05 -2.19
N GLU A 47 7.33 -9.91 -3.49
CA GLU A 47 5.98 -9.62 -4.02
C GLU A 47 4.91 -10.56 -3.45
N GLU A 48 5.16 -11.87 -3.48
CA GLU A 48 4.24 -12.90 -2.97
C GLU A 48 3.86 -12.71 -1.49
N SER A 49 4.76 -12.15 -0.69
CA SER A 49 4.51 -11.87 0.74
C SER A 49 3.73 -10.58 0.97
N ILE A 50 3.83 -9.61 0.04
CA ILE A 50 3.28 -8.26 0.20
C ILE A 50 1.93 -8.13 -0.52
N LEU A 51 1.73 -8.85 -1.62
CA LEU A 51 0.53 -8.79 -2.44
C LEU A 51 -0.77 -9.02 -1.66
N PRO A 52 -0.90 -10.05 -0.80
CA PRO A 52 -2.15 -10.28 -0.07
C PRO A 52 -2.53 -9.12 0.85
N LEU A 53 -1.54 -8.47 1.47
CA LEU A 53 -1.77 -7.31 2.32
C LEU A 53 -2.24 -6.11 1.50
N VAL A 54 -1.59 -5.83 0.37
CA VAL A 54 -1.95 -4.70 -0.48
C VAL A 54 -3.36 -4.87 -1.08
N GLU A 55 -3.72 -6.07 -1.52
CA GLU A 55 -5.06 -6.36 -2.03
C GLU A 55 -6.14 -6.10 -0.98
N LEU A 56 -5.91 -6.50 0.28
CA LEU A 56 -6.83 -6.23 1.37
C LEU A 56 -7.05 -4.72 1.55
N ARG A 57 -5.98 -3.94 1.56
CA ARG A 57 -6.07 -2.47 1.74
C ARG A 57 -6.75 -1.77 0.57
N LEU A 58 -6.56 -2.24 -0.66
CA LEU A 58 -7.26 -1.70 -1.82
C LEU A 58 -8.76 -1.99 -1.79
N ARG A 59 -9.16 -3.16 -1.25
CA ARG A 59 -10.58 -3.46 -0.99
C ARG A 59 -11.16 -2.56 0.09
N ASP A 60 -10.43 -2.29 1.16
CA ASP A 60 -10.86 -1.33 2.18
C ASP A 60 -11.04 0.06 1.58
N LEU A 61 -10.07 0.55 0.79
CA LEU A 61 -10.19 1.83 0.09
C LEU A 61 -11.43 1.90 -0.80
N ALA A 62 -11.75 0.84 -1.55
CA ALA A 62 -12.95 0.81 -2.39
C ALA A 62 -14.22 0.98 -1.54
N ARG A 63 -14.30 0.31 -0.38
CA ARG A 63 -15.42 0.45 0.56
C ARG A 63 -15.55 1.87 1.11
N PHE A 64 -14.45 2.52 1.49
CA PHE A 64 -14.48 3.92 1.94
C PHE A 64 -14.89 4.89 0.81
N SER A 65 -14.40 4.65 -0.40
CA SER A 65 -14.73 5.46 -1.59
C SER A 65 -16.22 5.41 -1.94
N ASP A 66 -16.85 4.25 -1.73
CA ASP A 66 -18.27 4.03 -2.03
C ASP A 66 -19.17 4.56 -0.89
N ALA A 67 -18.71 4.47 0.36
CA ALA A 67 -19.41 5.04 1.52
C ALA A 67 -19.49 6.57 1.49
N ASP A 68 -18.45 7.27 1.00
CA ASP A 68 -18.46 8.73 0.86
C ASP A 68 -19.43 9.25 -0.21
N LYS A 69 -19.91 8.39 -1.13
CA LYS A 69 -20.81 8.77 -2.22
C LYS A 69 -22.30 8.52 -1.93
N ALA A 70 -22.61 7.81 -0.85
CA ALA A 70 -23.96 7.40 -0.45
C ALA A 70 -24.61 8.44 0.48
#